data_AF-A0A2T4HH79-F1
#
_entry.id   AF-A0A2T4HH79-F1
#
_cell.length_a   1.000
_cell.length_b   1.000
_cell.length_c   1.000
_cell.angle_alpha   90.00
_cell.angle_beta   90.00
_cell.angle_gamma   90.00
#
_symmetry.space_group_name_H-M   'P 1'
#
loop_
_entity.id
_entity.type
_entity.pdbx_description
1 polymer ?
#
loop_
_entity_poly.entity_id
_entity_poly.type
_entity_poly.pdbx_seq_one_letter_code
_entity_poly.pdbx_strand_id
1 'polypeptide(L)'
;MKKIVLIYFSIIALNCKSQINKSVKNYTPENSMEIIDLEKIKKLEKDPDISGSGNYILENGDNLQINNDQNTIYVRIKKKNSFFNVYKEFFTFNKKIKKQIFLYDNFKYDFEKEYDKSGKLIKEINHNLPYKFSIEDLEKKMKTQYDVDIYDVKQIHSMNRYEEKKHLNIPLYEIWTNHKTNTLKFTCYIINGSTGETIYVGERFIEGKQGSLLDQYLNSKKN
;
A
#
# COMPACT_ATOMS: atom_id res chain seq x y z
N MET A 1 56.06 -13.86 47.72
CA MET A 1 56.98 -13.29 46.71
C MET A 1 56.24 -13.05 45.41
N LYS A 2 56.46 -11.88 44.80
CA LYS A 2 55.99 -11.38 43.49
C LYS A 2 54.48 -11.12 43.33
N LYS A 3 54.17 -9.84 43.59
CA LYS A 3 53.10 -9.05 42.97
C LYS A 3 53.23 -9.09 41.44
N ILE A 4 52.12 -9.25 40.72
CA ILE A 4 51.86 -8.54 39.45
C ILE A 4 50.45 -7.98 39.53
N VAL A 5 50.39 -6.69 39.22
CA VAL A 5 49.26 -5.76 39.26
C VAL A 5 48.89 -5.44 37.79
N LEU A 6 47.69 -4.85 37.58
CA LEU A 6 47.21 -4.13 36.38
C LEU A 6 46.60 -5.03 35.26
N ILE A 7 45.50 -4.70 34.58
CA ILE A 7 44.69 -3.47 34.50
C ILE A 7 43.27 -3.81 34.00
N TYR A 8 42.32 -3.01 34.47
CA TYR A 8 40.99 -2.69 33.94
C TYR A 8 40.81 -2.80 32.42
N PHE A 9 39.69 -3.40 31.98
CA PHE A 9 38.91 -2.84 30.88
C PHE A 9 37.42 -2.97 31.21
N SER A 10 36.84 -1.86 31.65
CA SER A 10 35.40 -1.65 31.64
C SER A 10 34.94 -1.59 30.20
N ILE A 11 34.09 -2.53 29.78
CA ILE A 11 33.18 -2.29 28.66
C ILE A 11 31.77 -2.40 29.22
N ILE A 12 31.26 -1.22 29.49
CA ILE A 12 29.88 -0.89 29.72
C ILE A 12 29.08 -1.38 28.51
N ALA A 13 28.31 -2.45 28.65
CA ALA A 13 27.22 -2.75 27.73
C ALA A 13 26.00 -1.90 28.12
N LEU A 14 26.08 -0.60 27.80
CA LEU A 14 24.92 0.26 27.74
C LEU A 14 24.05 -0.20 26.57
N ASN A 15 22.81 -0.54 26.88
CA ASN A 15 21.60 -0.32 26.08
C ASN A 15 21.77 -0.34 24.54
N CYS A 16 21.38 -1.45 23.94
CA CYS A 16 20.61 -1.38 22.71
C CYS A 16 19.23 -2.02 22.96
N LYS A 17 18.34 -1.23 23.58
CA LYS A 17 16.93 -1.31 23.20
C LYS A 17 16.93 -1.02 21.70
N SER A 18 16.75 -2.06 20.90
CA SER A 18 16.59 -1.95 19.45
C SER A 18 15.57 -0.85 19.16
N GLN A 19 16.07 0.31 18.72
CA GLN A 19 15.27 1.39 18.18
C GLN A 19 14.75 0.89 16.83
N ILE A 20 13.62 0.18 16.87
CA ILE A 20 12.81 -0.01 15.68
C ILE A 20 12.26 1.37 15.34
N ASN A 21 12.80 1.96 14.28
CA ASN A 21 12.22 3.09 13.59
C ASN A 21 10.78 2.75 13.24
N LYS A 22 9.85 3.21 14.07
CA LYS A 22 8.44 3.38 13.70
C LYS A 22 8.41 4.49 12.65
N SER A 23 8.51 4.14 11.39
CA SER A 23 8.15 5.04 10.29
C SER A 23 6.67 5.39 10.43
N VAL A 24 6.42 6.58 11.00
CA VAL A 24 5.19 7.38 10.97
C VAL A 24 3.89 6.57 10.97
N LYS A 25 3.56 5.96 12.11
CA LYS A 25 2.16 5.84 12.52
C LYS A 25 1.80 7.14 13.20
N ASN A 26 1.15 8.05 12.46
CA ASN A 26 0.39 9.12 13.10
C ASN A 26 -0.75 8.45 13.86
N TYR A 27 -0.51 8.19 15.14
CA TYR A 27 -1.51 7.72 16.09
C TYR A 27 -2.47 8.90 16.33
N THR A 28 -3.58 8.94 15.58
CA THR A 28 -4.73 9.75 15.96
C THR A 28 -5.46 9.05 17.11
N PRO A 29 -5.88 9.76 18.16
CA PRO A 29 -6.60 9.16 19.29
C PRO A 29 -7.85 8.43 18.82
N GLU A 30 -8.11 7.27 19.42
CA GLU A 30 -9.18 6.31 19.10
C GLU A 30 -10.63 6.86 19.16
N ASN A 31 -10.83 8.15 19.47
CA ASN A 31 -12.15 8.76 19.70
C ASN A 31 -12.38 10.14 19.03
N SER A 32 -11.46 10.67 18.22
CA SER A 32 -11.76 11.89 17.45
C SER A 32 -12.35 11.51 16.08
N MET A 33 -13.67 11.60 15.97
CA MET A 33 -14.38 11.44 14.70
C MET A 33 -13.90 12.45 13.68
N GLU A 34 -13.45 11.98 12.52
CA GLU A 34 -13.00 12.89 11.47
C GLU A 34 -14.19 13.67 10.90
N ILE A 35 -14.02 14.99 10.83
CA ILE A 35 -14.96 15.93 10.23
C ILE A 35 -14.21 16.69 9.15
N ILE A 36 -14.75 16.74 7.93
CA ILE A 36 -14.11 17.45 6.83
C ILE A 36 -14.31 18.97 6.95
N ASP A 37 -13.20 19.71 6.87
CA ASP A 37 -13.19 21.17 6.79
C ASP A 37 -13.05 21.61 5.32
N LEU A 38 -14.19 21.91 4.69
CA LEU A 38 -14.24 22.36 3.29
C LEU A 38 -13.65 23.76 3.10
N GLU A 39 -13.72 24.63 4.11
CA GLU A 39 -13.19 25.99 4.01
C GLU A 39 -11.67 25.98 4.06
N LYS A 40 -11.08 25.08 4.85
CA LYS A 40 -9.63 24.81 4.80
C LYS A 40 -9.22 24.29 3.42
N ILE A 41 -9.97 23.33 2.85
CA ILE A 41 -9.65 22.75 1.52
C ILE A 41 -9.71 23.81 0.42
N LYS A 42 -10.71 24.71 0.43
CA LYS A 42 -10.83 25.78 -0.57
C LYS A 42 -9.65 26.75 -0.60
N LYS A 43 -8.87 26.83 0.48
CA LYS A 43 -7.66 27.67 0.58
C LYS A 43 -6.40 26.98 0.06
N LEU A 44 -6.45 25.68 -0.23
CA LEU A 44 -5.32 24.95 -0.80
C LEU A 44 -5.02 25.42 -2.22
N GLU A 45 -3.77 25.25 -2.62
CA GLU A 45 -3.35 25.44 -4.00
C GLU A 45 -4.09 24.44 -4.90
N LYS A 46 -4.56 24.91 -6.06
CA LYS A 46 -5.17 24.03 -7.07
C LYS A 46 -4.09 23.29 -7.83
N ASP A 47 -4.34 22.03 -8.17
CA ASP A 47 -3.43 21.28 -9.03
C ASP A 47 -3.37 21.94 -10.44
N PRO A 48 -2.21 22.48 -10.86
CA PRO A 48 -2.10 23.20 -12.13
C PRO A 48 -2.16 22.26 -13.34
N ASP A 49 -1.86 20.98 -13.15
CA ASP A 49 -1.76 19.98 -14.23
C ASP A 49 -3.11 19.32 -14.54
N ILE A 50 -4.14 19.56 -13.72
CA ILE A 50 -5.46 18.94 -13.87
C ILE A 50 -6.53 20.00 -14.11
N SER A 51 -7.10 20.00 -15.32
CA SER A 51 -8.26 20.82 -15.65
C SER A 51 -9.50 20.32 -14.87
N GLY A 52 -10.14 21.20 -14.11
CA GLY A 52 -11.40 20.90 -13.41
C GLY A 52 -11.44 21.48 -12.00
N SER A 53 -12.64 21.58 -11.43
CA SER A 53 -12.79 21.92 -10.00
C SER A 53 -12.48 20.71 -9.12
N GLY A 54 -12.05 20.97 -7.89
CA GLY A 54 -11.92 19.92 -6.88
C GLY A 54 -10.58 19.19 -6.85
N ASN A 55 -9.55 19.62 -7.59
CA ASN A 55 -8.19 19.06 -7.49
C ASN A 55 -7.25 20.07 -6.84
N TYR A 56 -6.57 19.66 -5.78
CA TYR A 56 -5.74 20.50 -4.92
C TYR A 56 -4.43 19.80 -4.58
N ILE A 57 -3.41 20.60 -4.24
CA ILE A 57 -2.13 20.13 -3.73
C ILE A 57 -2.07 20.40 -2.22
N LEU A 58 -1.76 19.35 -1.46
CA LEU A 58 -1.49 19.45 -0.02
C LEU A 58 -0.09 20.01 0.23
N GLU A 59 0.16 20.56 1.42
CA GLU A 59 1.47 21.14 1.80
C GLU A 59 2.64 20.15 1.65
N ASN A 60 2.37 18.84 1.80
CA ASN A 60 3.36 17.78 1.62
C ASN A 60 3.55 17.35 0.16
N GLY A 61 2.86 18.01 -0.78
CA GLY A 61 2.89 17.73 -2.21
C GLY A 61 1.95 16.61 -2.68
N ASP A 62 1.15 16.01 -1.80
CA ASP A 62 0.16 15.00 -2.18
C ASP A 62 -1.05 15.64 -2.88
N ASN A 63 -1.69 14.88 -3.76
CA ASN A 63 -2.85 15.36 -4.51
C ASN A 63 -4.13 15.03 -3.73
N LEU A 64 -4.96 16.04 -3.50
CA LEU A 64 -6.30 15.92 -2.95
C LEU A 64 -7.33 16.18 -4.05
N GLN A 65 -8.18 15.20 -4.30
CA GLN A 65 -9.37 15.35 -5.12
C GLN A 65 -10.61 15.34 -4.24
N ILE A 66 -11.52 16.27 -4.48
CA ILE A 66 -12.81 16.37 -3.81
C ILE A 66 -13.93 16.54 -4.84
N ASN A 67 -14.97 15.74 -4.67
CA ASN A 67 -16.22 15.85 -5.41
C ASN A 67 -17.38 15.57 -4.44
N ASN A 68 -18.60 15.94 -4.82
CA ASN A 68 -19.75 15.70 -3.96
C ASN A 68 -21.00 15.46 -4.79
N ASP A 69 -21.89 14.63 -4.24
CA ASP A 69 -23.28 14.52 -4.66
C ASP A 69 -24.21 15.13 -3.59
N GLN A 70 -25.50 14.83 -3.64
CA GLN A 70 -26.49 15.35 -2.69
C GLN A 70 -26.21 14.91 -1.24
N ASN A 71 -25.69 13.70 -1.04
CA ASN A 71 -25.61 13.04 0.26
C ASN A 71 -24.18 12.75 0.72
N THR A 72 -23.23 12.70 -0.21
CA THR A 72 -21.86 12.28 0.05
C THR A 72 -20.85 13.27 -0.51
N ILE A 73 -19.86 13.61 0.31
CA ILE A 73 -18.62 14.27 -0.11
C ILE A 73 -17.57 13.18 -0.24
N TYR A 74 -16.96 13.09 -1.41
CA TYR A 74 -15.93 12.14 -1.74
C TYR A 74 -14.58 12.85 -1.72
N VAL A 75 -13.61 12.26 -1.03
CA VAL A 75 -12.24 12.75 -0.98
C VAL A 75 -11.31 11.62 -1.36
N ARG A 76 -10.41 11.87 -2.30
CA ARG A 76 -9.30 10.99 -2.63
C ARG A 76 -8.00 11.73 -2.38
N ILE A 77 -7.12 11.14 -1.56
CA ILE A 77 -5.76 11.61 -1.35
C ILE A 77 -4.83 10.63 -2.05
N LYS A 78 -4.08 11.09 -3.04
CA LYS A 78 -3.05 10.30 -3.74
C LYS A 78 -1.69 10.79 -3.29
N LYS A 79 -0.90 9.88 -2.71
CA LYS A 79 0.44 10.20 -2.27
C LYS A 79 1.36 10.45 -3.47
N LYS A 80 2.12 11.55 -3.44
CA LYS A 80 3.06 11.88 -4.52
C LYS A 80 4.11 10.80 -4.68
N ASN A 81 4.44 10.47 -5.93
CA ASN A 81 5.43 9.44 -6.29
C ASN A 81 5.18 8.09 -5.60
N SER A 82 3.90 7.72 -5.43
CA SER A 82 3.52 6.51 -4.72
C SER A 82 2.22 5.91 -5.24
N PHE A 83 2.08 4.59 -5.04
CA PHE A 83 0.85 3.86 -5.28
C PHE A 83 -0.17 3.98 -4.15
N PHE A 84 0.20 4.59 -3.03
CA PHE A 84 -0.70 4.77 -1.89
C PHE A 84 -1.79 5.81 -2.19
N ASN A 85 -3.04 5.39 -2.00
CA ASN A 85 -4.20 6.25 -2.07
C ASN A 85 -5.09 6.03 -0.84
N VAL A 86 -5.74 7.10 -0.37
CA VAL A 86 -6.78 7.02 0.64
C VAL A 86 -8.06 7.57 0.03
N TYR A 87 -9.13 6.81 0.12
CA TYR A 87 -10.47 7.24 -0.26
C TYR A 87 -11.32 7.42 0.99
N LYS A 88 -11.98 8.56 1.11
CA LYS A 88 -12.88 8.89 2.21
C LYS A 88 -14.21 9.38 1.67
N GLU A 89 -15.26 8.99 2.34
CA GLU A 89 -16.59 9.57 2.16
C GLU A 89 -16.99 10.30 3.43
N PHE A 90 -17.67 11.42 3.30
CA PHE A 90 -18.25 12.18 4.40
C PHE A 90 -19.72 12.47 4.12
N PHE A 91 -20.53 12.54 5.17
CA PHE A 91 -21.92 12.96 5.02
C PHE A 91 -21.99 14.46 4.69
N THR A 92 -22.82 14.85 3.71
CA THR A 92 -22.97 16.26 3.35
C THR A 92 -23.56 17.11 4.48
N PHE A 93 -24.47 16.57 5.29
CA PHE A 93 -25.22 17.33 6.29
C PHE A 93 -24.42 17.71 7.55
N ASN A 94 -23.55 16.83 8.05
CA ASN A 94 -22.77 17.07 9.27
C ASN A 94 -21.25 16.96 9.06
N LYS A 95 -20.81 16.70 7.83
CA LYS A 95 -19.39 16.61 7.43
C LYS A 95 -18.59 15.52 8.15
N LYS A 96 -19.24 14.63 8.92
CA LYS A 96 -18.58 13.50 9.59
C LYS A 96 -18.21 12.42 8.58
N ILE A 97 -17.11 11.72 8.86
CA ILE A 97 -16.68 10.58 8.06
C ILE A 97 -17.77 9.51 8.02
N LYS A 98 -18.03 9.01 6.82
CA LYS A 98 -18.97 7.94 6.48
C LYS A 98 -18.21 6.67 6.13
N LYS A 99 -17.10 6.79 5.40
CA LYS A 99 -16.30 5.65 4.93
C LYS A 99 -14.84 6.01 4.78
N GLN A 100 -13.95 5.04 5.03
CA GLN A 100 -12.52 5.13 4.73
C GLN A 100 -12.03 3.83 4.09
N ILE A 101 -11.25 3.95 3.03
CA ILE A 101 -10.61 2.84 2.30
C ILE A 101 -9.16 3.22 2.02
N PHE A 102 -8.23 2.31 2.31
CA PHE A 102 -6.85 2.44 1.87
C PHE A 102 -6.62 1.59 0.63
N LEU A 103 -5.95 2.15 -0.38
CA LEU A 103 -5.59 1.45 -1.60
C LEU A 103 -4.10 1.53 -1.86
N TYR A 104 -3.56 0.42 -2.34
CA TYR A 104 -2.22 0.33 -2.89
C TYR A 104 -2.36 -0.07 -4.35
N ASP A 105 -2.01 0.84 -5.25
CA ASP A 105 -2.20 0.67 -6.68
C ASP A 105 -3.64 0.25 -7.00
N ASN A 106 -3.84 -0.99 -7.45
CA ASN A 106 -5.11 -1.52 -7.92
C ASN A 106 -5.90 -2.31 -6.87
N PHE A 107 -5.43 -2.39 -5.61
CA PHE A 107 -6.10 -3.19 -4.58
C PHE A 107 -6.29 -2.45 -3.25
N LYS A 108 -7.33 -2.84 -2.52
CA LYS A 108 -7.57 -2.39 -1.15
C LYS A 108 -6.61 -3.08 -0.19
N TYR A 109 -6.06 -2.34 0.76
CA TYR A 109 -5.24 -2.89 1.84
C TYR A 109 -5.66 -2.32 3.18
N ASP A 110 -5.21 -2.96 4.26
CA ASP A 110 -5.59 -2.57 5.63
C ASP A 110 -7.11 -2.60 5.87
N PHE A 111 -7.58 -1.88 6.89
CA PHE A 111 -8.99 -1.83 7.25
C PHE A 111 -9.80 -0.84 6.39
N GLU A 112 -10.90 -1.32 5.81
CA GLU A 112 -12.00 -0.48 5.33
C GLU A 112 -13.02 -0.29 6.46
N LYS A 113 -13.39 0.95 6.75
CA LYS A 113 -14.30 1.30 7.85
C LYS A 113 -15.48 2.10 7.35
N GLU A 114 -16.68 1.78 7.84
CA GLU A 114 -17.90 2.55 7.58
C GLU A 114 -18.55 2.96 8.92
N TYR A 115 -19.06 4.19 8.95
CA TYR A 115 -19.60 4.84 10.13
C TYR A 115 -21.02 5.32 9.86
N ASP A 116 -21.88 5.29 10.89
CA ASP A 116 -23.22 5.87 10.80
C ASP A 116 -23.20 7.41 10.90
N LYS A 117 -24.39 8.01 10.85
CA LYS A 117 -24.58 9.48 10.93
C LYS A 117 -24.14 10.09 12.27
N SER A 118 -24.19 9.32 13.36
CA SER A 118 -23.64 9.73 14.66
C SER A 118 -22.11 9.60 14.70
N GLY A 119 -21.61 8.75 13.78
CA GLY A 119 -20.24 8.32 13.51
C GLY A 119 -19.79 7.13 14.34
N LYS A 120 -20.74 6.33 14.82
CA LYS A 120 -20.44 5.01 15.37
C LYS A 120 -19.93 4.12 14.22
N LEU A 121 -18.86 3.37 14.45
CA LEU A 121 -18.38 2.34 13.52
C LEU A 121 -19.48 1.27 13.35
N ILE A 122 -19.95 1.06 12.12
CA ILE A 122 -20.99 0.07 11.79
C ILE A 122 -20.45 -1.09 10.98
N LYS A 123 -19.28 -0.94 10.36
CA LYS A 123 -18.65 -1.99 9.57
C LYS A 123 -17.14 -1.79 9.51
N GLU A 124 -16.41 -2.89 9.61
CA GLU A 124 -14.97 -2.95 9.46
C GLU A 124 -14.61 -4.20 8.65
N ILE A 125 -13.83 -4.04 7.58
CA ILE A 125 -13.33 -5.14 6.74
C ILE A 125 -11.81 -5.10 6.78
N ASN A 126 -11.19 -6.18 7.23
CA ASN A 126 -9.73 -6.34 7.18
C ASN A 126 -9.32 -6.89 5.80
N HIS A 127 -8.85 -6.04 4.90
CA HIS A 127 -8.38 -6.47 3.59
C HIS A 127 -7.02 -7.18 3.64
N ASN A 128 -6.31 -7.19 4.77
CA ASN A 128 -5.09 -7.98 4.91
C ASN A 128 -5.39 -9.48 5.00
N LEU A 129 -6.64 -9.90 5.18
CA LEU A 129 -7.03 -11.29 5.07
C LEU A 129 -7.34 -11.67 3.61
N PRO A 130 -6.98 -12.88 3.15
CA PRO A 130 -6.34 -13.97 3.89
C PRO A 130 -4.80 -13.99 3.83
N TYR A 131 -4.15 -12.85 3.57
CA TYR A 131 -2.71 -12.73 3.34
C TYR A 131 -1.91 -12.82 4.65
N LYS A 132 -1.47 -14.03 5.02
CA LYS A 132 -0.57 -14.25 6.16
C LYS A 132 0.85 -13.73 5.90
N PHE A 133 1.29 -13.80 4.64
CA PHE A 133 2.51 -13.16 4.17
C PHE A 133 2.17 -11.71 3.83
N SER A 134 2.62 -10.76 4.63
CA SER A 134 2.13 -9.38 4.55
C SER A 134 2.71 -8.61 3.36
N ILE A 135 2.21 -7.39 3.12
CA ILE A 135 2.80 -6.50 2.11
C ILE A 135 4.22 -6.06 2.50
N GLU A 136 4.51 -5.93 3.79
CA GLU A 136 5.84 -5.65 4.32
C GLU A 136 6.79 -6.84 4.15
N ASP A 137 6.30 -8.07 4.36
CA ASP A 137 7.08 -9.28 4.05
C ASP A 137 7.37 -9.37 2.55
N LEU A 138 6.38 -9.02 1.72
CA LEU A 138 6.52 -8.95 0.27
C LEU A 138 7.57 -7.91 -0.14
N GLU A 139 7.52 -6.69 0.41
CA GLU A 139 8.53 -5.65 0.18
C GLU A 139 9.93 -6.21 0.45
N LYS A 140 10.13 -6.80 1.63
CA LYS A 140 11.42 -7.35 2.03
C LYS A 140 11.88 -8.45 1.06
N LYS A 141 10.99 -9.37 0.69
CA LYS A 141 11.31 -10.44 -0.27
C LYS A 141 11.67 -9.88 -1.63
N MET A 142 10.86 -8.98 -2.19
CA MET A 142 11.08 -8.40 -3.52
C MET A 142 12.40 -7.64 -3.57
N LYS A 143 12.70 -6.87 -2.53
CA LYS A 143 13.94 -6.11 -2.43
C LYS A 143 15.17 -7.00 -2.30
N THR A 144 15.09 -8.05 -1.49
CA THR A 144 16.25 -8.91 -1.20
C THR A 144 16.50 -9.98 -2.25
N GLN A 145 15.46 -10.57 -2.84
CA GLN A 145 15.61 -11.69 -3.78
C GLN A 145 15.61 -11.25 -5.24
N TYR A 146 14.91 -10.15 -5.57
CA TYR A 146 14.73 -9.70 -6.95
C TYR A 146 15.33 -8.32 -7.22
N ASP A 147 15.84 -7.64 -6.20
CA ASP A 147 16.32 -6.26 -6.30
C ASP A 147 15.25 -5.38 -6.96
N VAL A 148 14.04 -5.47 -6.39
CA VAL A 148 12.84 -4.70 -6.75
C VAL A 148 12.29 -4.02 -5.51
N ASP A 149 12.20 -2.70 -5.53
CA ASP A 149 11.48 -1.94 -4.51
C ASP A 149 10.02 -1.77 -4.92
N ILE A 150 9.10 -2.46 -4.22
CA ILE A 150 7.68 -2.44 -4.58
C ILE A 150 7.04 -1.06 -4.39
N TYR A 151 7.67 -0.16 -3.62
CA TYR A 151 7.20 1.21 -3.40
C TYR A 151 7.77 2.21 -4.42
N ASP A 152 8.76 1.81 -5.22
CA ASP A 152 9.31 2.64 -6.29
C ASP A 152 8.43 2.58 -7.55
N VAL A 153 7.69 3.66 -7.79
CA VAL A 153 6.82 3.83 -8.96
C VAL A 153 7.57 3.75 -10.30
N LYS A 154 8.90 3.86 -10.32
CA LYS A 154 9.71 3.68 -11.54
C LYS A 154 9.99 2.20 -11.82
N GLN A 155 9.97 1.35 -10.80
CA GLN A 155 10.24 -0.08 -10.94
C GLN A 155 8.97 -0.89 -11.15
N ILE A 156 7.86 -0.47 -10.55
CA ILE A 156 6.59 -1.19 -10.64
C ILE A 156 5.72 -0.63 -11.76
N HIS A 157 5.22 -1.51 -12.60
CA HIS A 157 4.18 -1.19 -13.58
C HIS A 157 2.79 -1.33 -12.95
N SER A 158 2.54 -2.46 -12.28
CA SER A 158 1.30 -2.69 -11.55
C SER A 158 1.49 -3.75 -10.47
N MET A 159 0.65 -3.69 -9.44
CA MET A 159 0.57 -4.69 -8.40
C MET A 159 -0.88 -4.97 -8.07
N ASN A 160 -1.22 -6.25 -7.99
CA ASN A 160 -2.54 -6.71 -7.60
C ASN A 160 -2.43 -7.84 -6.57
N ARG A 161 -3.54 -8.11 -5.89
CA ARG A 161 -3.69 -9.31 -5.07
C ARG A 161 -5.12 -9.81 -5.13
N TYR A 162 -5.26 -11.13 -5.15
CA TYR A 162 -6.57 -11.78 -5.18
C TYR A 162 -6.50 -13.17 -4.55
N GLU A 163 -7.65 -13.67 -4.11
CA GLU A 163 -7.81 -15.05 -3.70
C GLU A 163 -8.17 -15.89 -4.94
N GLU A 164 -7.24 -16.72 -5.38
CA GLU A 164 -7.45 -17.63 -6.51
C GLU A 164 -8.21 -18.85 -5.99
N LYS A 165 -9.45 -19.06 -6.44
CA LYS A 165 -10.37 -20.07 -5.89
C LYS A 165 -10.57 -21.29 -6.77
N LYS A 166 -10.12 -21.25 -8.03
CA LYS A 166 -10.48 -22.24 -9.04
C LYS A 166 -9.50 -23.40 -9.10
N HIS A 167 -8.21 -23.15 -8.89
CA HIS A 167 -7.15 -24.13 -9.15
C HIS A 167 -6.22 -24.35 -7.96
N LEU A 168 -5.85 -23.29 -7.27
CA LEU A 168 -4.88 -23.29 -6.18
C LEU A 168 -5.54 -23.08 -4.81
N ASN A 169 -6.69 -22.38 -4.76
CA ASN A 169 -7.40 -22.05 -3.52
C ASN A 169 -6.51 -21.33 -2.49
N ILE A 170 -5.75 -20.33 -2.94
CA ILE A 170 -4.80 -19.55 -2.13
C ILE A 170 -4.85 -18.06 -2.48
N PRO A 171 -4.51 -17.15 -1.54
CA PRO A 171 -4.20 -15.77 -1.88
C PRO A 171 -2.93 -15.67 -2.71
N LEU A 172 -2.92 -14.76 -3.68
CA LEU A 172 -1.81 -14.47 -4.56
C LEU A 172 -1.50 -12.97 -4.57
N TYR A 173 -0.22 -12.64 -4.59
CA TYR A 173 0.27 -11.36 -5.08
C TYR A 173 0.71 -11.53 -6.53
N GLU A 174 0.31 -10.59 -7.38
CA GLU A 174 0.71 -10.51 -8.77
C GLU A 174 1.39 -9.17 -9.01
N ILE A 175 2.66 -9.22 -9.44
CA ILE A 175 3.51 -8.03 -9.51
C ILE A 175 4.09 -7.95 -10.92
N TRP A 176 3.89 -6.82 -11.57
CA TRP A 176 4.42 -6.49 -12.87
C TRP A 176 5.43 -5.38 -12.70
N THR A 177 6.67 -5.63 -13.10
CA THR A 177 7.78 -4.70 -12.95
C THR A 177 8.30 -4.29 -14.31
N ASN A 178 8.76 -3.04 -14.43
CA ASN A 178 9.47 -2.58 -15.61
C ASN A 178 10.76 -3.39 -15.76
N HIS A 179 11.00 -3.97 -16.93
CA HIS A 179 12.20 -4.77 -17.14
C HIS A 179 13.45 -3.87 -17.17
N LYS A 180 14.50 -4.29 -16.42
CA LYS A 180 15.69 -3.46 -16.16
C LYS A 180 16.43 -3.00 -17.42
N THR A 181 16.38 -3.79 -18.49
CA THR A 181 17.16 -3.53 -19.73
C THR A 181 16.34 -3.47 -21.01
N ASN A 182 15.04 -3.79 -20.97
CA ASN A 182 14.22 -3.92 -22.18
C ASN A 182 12.86 -3.26 -21.93
N THR A 183 12.71 -2.05 -22.43
CA THR A 183 11.51 -1.23 -22.21
C THR A 183 10.25 -1.79 -22.87
N LEU A 184 10.37 -2.81 -23.72
CA LEU A 184 9.24 -3.50 -24.36
C LEU A 184 8.81 -4.74 -23.58
N LYS A 185 9.37 -4.97 -22.38
CA LYS A 185 9.04 -6.11 -21.53
C LYS A 185 8.73 -5.71 -20.09
N PHE A 186 7.95 -6.56 -19.44
CA PHE A 186 7.79 -6.62 -18.00
C PHE A 186 8.41 -7.89 -17.44
N THR A 187 8.92 -7.81 -16.21
CA THR A 187 9.19 -9.00 -15.40
C THR A 187 8.03 -9.18 -14.44
N CYS A 188 7.48 -10.38 -14.43
CA CYS A 188 6.22 -10.73 -13.80
C CYS A 188 6.44 -11.77 -12.70
N TYR A 189 5.79 -11.57 -11.56
CA TYR A 189 5.89 -12.45 -10.40
C TYR A 189 4.50 -12.86 -9.92
N ILE A 190 4.34 -14.13 -9.56
CA ILE A 190 3.21 -14.61 -8.76
C ILE A 190 3.78 -15.15 -7.46
N ILE A 191 3.36 -14.57 -6.33
CA ILE A 191 3.80 -14.96 -4.99
C ILE A 191 2.60 -15.46 -4.18
N ASN A 192 2.76 -16.58 -3.48
CA ASN A 192 1.76 -17.08 -2.55
C ASN A 192 1.59 -16.11 -1.38
N GLY A 193 0.39 -15.53 -1.24
CA GLY A 193 0.06 -14.57 -0.18
C GLY A 193 -0.07 -15.16 1.22
N SER A 194 -0.02 -16.50 1.35
CA SER A 194 0.00 -17.16 2.67
C SER A 194 1.42 -17.53 3.11
N THR A 195 2.28 -17.93 2.18
CA THR A 195 3.60 -18.52 2.51
C THR A 195 4.79 -17.68 2.05
N GLY A 196 4.58 -16.74 1.13
CA GLY A 196 5.67 -16.00 0.47
C GLY A 196 6.43 -16.80 -0.58
N GLU A 197 5.98 -18.01 -0.91
CA GLU A 197 6.57 -18.83 -1.97
C GLU A 197 6.40 -18.17 -3.34
N THR A 198 7.47 -18.17 -4.14
CA THR A 198 7.41 -17.70 -5.52
C THR A 198 6.85 -18.82 -6.40
N ILE A 199 5.64 -18.63 -6.89
CA ILE A 199 4.93 -19.59 -7.74
C ILE A 199 5.41 -19.47 -9.19
N TYR A 200 5.60 -18.24 -9.66
CA TYR A 200 5.99 -17.97 -11.04
C TYR A 200 6.89 -16.74 -11.13
N VAL A 201 7.88 -16.84 -12.02
CA VAL A 201 8.64 -15.69 -12.55
C VAL A 201 8.68 -15.84 -14.06
N GLY A 202 8.41 -14.77 -14.79
CA GLY A 202 8.53 -14.80 -16.24
C GLY A 202 8.54 -13.41 -16.86
N GLU A 203 8.77 -13.36 -18.16
CA GLU A 203 8.75 -12.12 -18.93
C GLU A 203 7.50 -12.03 -19.80
N ARG A 204 7.02 -10.80 -19.98
CA ARG A 204 5.93 -10.47 -20.90
C ARG A 204 6.33 -9.29 -21.76
N PHE A 205 6.04 -9.35 -23.05
CA PHE A 205 6.16 -8.17 -23.90
C PHE A 205 5.05 -7.16 -23.57
N ILE A 206 5.21 -5.88 -23.85
CA ILE A 206 4.10 -4.92 -23.63
C ILE A 206 3.02 -5.13 -24.71
N GLU A 207 3.43 -5.49 -25.92
CA GLU A 207 2.54 -5.70 -27.05
C GLU A 207 2.09 -7.16 -27.16
N GLY A 208 0.84 -7.37 -27.61
CA GLY A 208 0.24 -8.68 -27.88
C GLY A 208 -0.91 -9.04 -26.94
N LYS A 209 -1.77 -9.98 -27.37
CA LYS A 209 -2.86 -10.49 -26.54
C LYS A 209 -2.27 -11.37 -25.45
N GLN A 210 -2.37 -10.93 -24.19
CA GLN A 210 -1.84 -11.67 -23.06
C GLN A 210 -2.96 -12.27 -22.24
N GLY A 211 -2.93 -13.60 -22.08
CA GLY A 211 -3.76 -14.29 -21.10
C GLY A 211 -3.23 -14.07 -19.68
N SER A 212 -3.98 -14.54 -18.69
CA SER A 212 -3.58 -14.44 -17.28
C SER A 212 -2.19 -15.03 -17.04
N LEU A 213 -1.39 -14.35 -16.21
CA LEU A 213 -0.11 -14.84 -15.69
C LEU A 213 -0.26 -16.21 -15.05
N LEU A 214 -1.33 -16.38 -14.28
CA LEU A 214 -1.68 -17.63 -13.63
C LEU A 214 -2.01 -18.74 -14.64
N ASP A 215 -2.80 -18.45 -15.69
CA ASP A 215 -3.13 -19.45 -16.71
C ASP A 215 -1.87 -19.98 -17.40
N GLN A 216 -0.89 -19.10 -17.63
CA GLN A 216 0.39 -19.49 -18.22
C GLN A 216 1.20 -20.37 -17.28
N TYR A 217 1.26 -20.03 -16.00
CA TYR A 217 1.84 -20.89 -14.97
C TYR A 217 1.15 -22.27 -14.94
N LEU A 218 -0.18 -22.30 -14.86
CA LEU A 218 -0.94 -23.55 -14.78
C LEU A 218 -0.75 -24.43 -16.03
N ASN A 219 -0.67 -23.83 -17.22
CA ASN A 219 -0.40 -24.57 -18.45
C ASN A 219 1.03 -25.12 -18.51
N SER A 220 2.01 -24.39 -17.95
CA SER A 220 3.40 -24.89 -17.88
C SER A 220 3.57 -26.12 -16.98
N LYS A 221 2.61 -26.38 -16.08
CA LYS A 221 2.61 -27.55 -15.17
C LYS A 221 1.91 -28.79 -15.74
N LYS A 222 1.20 -28.66 -16.86
CA LYS A 222 0.49 -29.77 -17.51
C LYS A 222 1.35 -30.56 -18.49
N ASN A 223 2.53 -30.02 -18.84
CA ASN A 223 3.54 -30.64 -19.69
C ASN A 223 4.66 -31.20 -18.81
#